data_AF-A0A0P8WNJ6-F1
#
_entry.id   AF-A0A0P8WNJ6-F1
#
_cell.length_a   1.000
_cell.length_b   1.000
_cell.length_c   1.000
_cell.angle_alpha   90.00
_cell.angle_beta   90.00
_cell.angle_gamma   90.00
#
_symmetry.space_group_name_H-M   'P 1'
#
loop_
_entity.id
_entity.type
_entity.pdbx_description
1 polymer ?
#
loop_
_entity_poly.entity_id
_entity_poly.type
_entity_poly.pdbx_seq_one_letter_code
_entity_poly.pdbx_strand_id
1 'polypeptide(L)'
;MLDELIELPSLASLLDTILAELLQTSFPGLDQSKTQVNFYSVESGKNVDPGDDPTRRWHRSLSLSDAVLQYYRHQRWPSGQVHEFSHPKRASASVDQQHWETAVRTASGQLIPLLFRRMELYWEASTTGDGASRRVFFSRAIREQARADILLKREAQIIPPDQWQALHAMIQTVAEAIRRPTLETVRLWEHEANYVELAGSLMISHPSAYLYTPTQGLQVLQDYQDLKATLISKFSATGHEDELYGLLGLEERNRFIGFDQPNVSGEVIHGQIFNVLFEAIITKQRQNIEYALQVFRHSDGSVDIHALFDKALDIRAMIS
;
A
#
# COMPACT_ATOMS: atom_id res chain seq x y z
N MET A 1 -17.05 -5.14 0.04
CA MET A 1 -15.84 -4.28 0.00
C MET A 1 -15.19 -4.21 1.37
N LEU A 2 -15.91 -3.74 2.40
CA LEU A 2 -15.36 -3.67 3.76
C LEU A 2 -14.82 -5.03 4.25
N ASP A 3 -15.59 -6.10 4.10
CA ASP A 3 -15.16 -7.44 4.51
C ASP A 3 -13.84 -7.84 3.84
N GLU A 4 -13.68 -7.57 2.54
CA GLU A 4 -12.42 -7.84 1.84
C GLU A 4 -11.29 -6.92 2.32
N LEU A 5 -11.55 -5.66 2.69
CA LEU A 5 -10.51 -4.78 3.23
C LEU A 5 -10.05 -5.17 4.64
N ILE A 6 -10.94 -5.74 5.45
CA ILE A 6 -10.59 -6.25 6.79
C ILE A 6 -9.61 -7.42 6.69
N GLU A 7 -9.64 -8.17 5.60
CA GLU A 7 -8.71 -9.28 5.32
C GLU A 7 -7.33 -8.83 4.81
N LEU A 8 -7.05 -7.53 4.72
CA LEU A 8 -5.70 -7.04 4.40
C LEU A 8 -4.69 -7.59 5.43
N PRO A 9 -3.56 -8.15 4.97
CA PRO A 9 -2.62 -8.80 5.87
C PRO A 9 -1.80 -7.77 6.65
N SER A 10 -1.55 -8.05 7.93
CA SER A 10 -0.59 -7.27 8.71
C SER A 10 0.85 -7.54 8.27
N LEU A 11 1.76 -6.60 8.56
CA LEU A 11 3.19 -6.79 8.29
C LEU A 11 3.74 -8.09 8.91
N ALA A 12 3.34 -8.39 10.15
CA ALA A 12 3.77 -9.61 10.83
C ALA A 12 3.30 -10.87 10.08
N SER A 13 2.03 -10.92 9.67
CA SER A 13 1.48 -12.04 8.90
C SER A 13 2.17 -12.22 7.55
N LEU A 14 2.53 -11.12 6.89
CA LEU A 14 3.27 -11.15 5.63
C LEU A 14 4.67 -11.73 5.83
N LEU A 15 5.39 -11.27 6.85
CA LEU A 15 6.73 -11.74 7.20
C LEU A 15 6.72 -13.21 7.62
N ASP A 16 5.77 -13.62 8.45
CA ASP A 16 5.63 -15.02 8.86
C ASP A 16 5.41 -15.93 7.65
N THR A 17 4.59 -15.50 6.68
CA THR A 17 4.36 -16.26 5.44
C THR A 17 5.62 -16.32 4.58
N ILE A 18 6.34 -15.21 4.43
CA ILE A 18 7.62 -15.15 3.70
C ILE A 18 8.64 -16.10 4.33
N LEU A 19 8.77 -16.08 5.66
CA LEU A 19 9.69 -16.94 6.40
C LEU A 19 9.30 -18.42 6.28
N ALA A 20 8.01 -18.74 6.35
CA ALA A 20 7.51 -20.10 6.12
C ALA A 20 7.90 -20.61 4.72
N GLU A 21 7.73 -19.80 3.67
CA GLU A 21 8.11 -20.16 2.30
C GLU A 21 9.63 -20.39 2.17
N LEU A 22 10.46 -19.49 2.71
CA LEU A 22 11.92 -19.60 2.66
C LEU A 22 12.45 -20.82 3.42
N LEU A 23 11.77 -21.22 4.49
CA LEU A 23 12.19 -22.29 5.39
C LEU A 23 11.52 -23.63 5.10
N GLN A 24 10.58 -23.70 4.16
CA GLN A 24 9.79 -24.89 3.88
C GLN A 24 10.64 -26.13 3.57
N THR A 25 11.75 -25.97 2.85
CA THR A 25 12.66 -27.07 2.49
C THR A 25 13.43 -27.61 3.70
N SER A 26 13.89 -26.71 4.59
CA SER A 26 14.68 -27.07 5.77
C SER A 26 13.83 -27.51 6.97
N PHE A 27 12.60 -26.99 7.06
CA PHE A 27 11.70 -27.18 8.19
C PHE A 27 10.25 -27.42 7.73
N PRO A 28 9.97 -28.52 7.00
CA PRO A 28 8.64 -28.77 6.45
C PRO A 28 7.59 -28.89 7.55
N GLY A 29 6.52 -28.10 7.45
CA GLY A 29 5.41 -28.11 8.41
C GLY A 29 5.73 -27.53 9.80
N LEU A 30 6.89 -26.89 9.97
CA LEU A 30 7.24 -26.19 11.20
C LEU A 30 6.66 -24.78 11.19
N ASP A 31 5.92 -24.44 12.24
CA ASP A 31 5.30 -23.13 12.42
C ASP A 31 6.36 -22.07 12.83
N GLN A 32 6.92 -21.38 11.84
CA GLN A 32 8.02 -20.43 12.04
C GLN A 32 7.66 -19.19 12.86
N SER A 33 6.37 -18.88 13.02
CA SER A 33 5.91 -17.78 13.89
C SER A 33 6.31 -18.00 15.37
N LYS A 34 6.60 -19.26 15.74
CA LYS A 34 7.05 -19.66 17.08
C LYS A 34 8.57 -19.72 17.22
N THR A 35 9.32 -19.49 16.13
CA THR A 35 10.78 -19.41 16.16
C THR A 35 11.18 -18.07 16.78
N GLN A 36 12.08 -18.12 17.76
CA GLN A 36 12.60 -16.95 18.45
C GLN A 36 14.10 -16.77 18.23
N VAL A 37 14.55 -15.53 18.24
CA VAL A 37 15.97 -15.14 18.24
C VAL A 37 16.31 -14.58 19.61
N ASN A 38 17.09 -15.33 20.39
CA ASN A 38 17.57 -14.94 21.71
C ASN A 38 18.92 -14.25 21.59
N PHE A 39 19.10 -13.14 22.31
CA PHE A 39 20.36 -12.41 22.38
C PHE A 39 20.97 -12.55 23.76
N TYR A 40 22.28 -12.79 23.79
CA TYR A 40 23.09 -12.94 24.99
C TYR A 40 24.24 -11.95 24.98
N SER A 41 24.53 -11.34 26.13
CA SER A 41 25.75 -10.57 26.33
C SER A 41 26.90 -11.51 26.68
N VAL A 42 28.07 -11.26 26.08
CA VAL A 42 29.31 -11.95 26.40
C VAL A 42 30.13 -11.04 27.31
N GLU A 43 30.16 -11.32 28.61
CA GLU A 43 31.07 -10.63 29.53
C GLU A 43 32.47 -11.21 29.36
N SER A 44 33.35 -10.51 28.65
CA SER A 44 34.79 -10.76 28.69
C SER A 44 35.35 -10.20 30.00
N GLY A 45 35.10 -10.86 31.13
CA GLY A 45 35.67 -10.46 32.41
C GLY A 45 37.20 -10.57 32.38
N LYS A 46 37.91 -9.48 32.70
CA LYS A 46 39.36 -9.51 32.98
C LYS A 46 39.73 -10.33 34.23
N ASN A 47 38.74 -10.83 34.97
CA ASN A 47 38.86 -11.59 36.21
C ASN A 47 38.09 -12.93 36.14
N VAL A 48 38.03 -13.59 34.98
CA VAL A 48 37.54 -14.97 34.92
C VAL A 48 38.73 -15.89 35.21
N ASP A 49 38.66 -16.67 36.29
CA ASP A 49 39.65 -17.70 36.58
C ASP A 49 39.76 -18.65 35.39
N PRO A 50 40.96 -19.13 35.01
CA PRO A 50 41.16 -20.03 33.89
C PRO A 50 40.50 -21.39 34.20
N GLY A 51 39.21 -21.50 33.92
CA GLY A 51 38.37 -22.64 34.26
C GLY A 51 36.87 -22.35 34.26
N ASP A 52 36.45 -21.09 34.39
CA ASP A 52 35.03 -20.71 34.31
C ASP A 52 34.58 -20.49 32.86
N ASP A 53 33.53 -21.21 32.45
CA ASP A 53 32.86 -21.03 31.17
C ASP A 53 32.26 -19.61 31.14
N PRO A 54 32.46 -18.81 30.07
CA PRO A 54 32.00 -17.42 30.05
C PRO A 54 30.52 -17.34 30.38
N THR A 55 30.18 -16.60 31.44
CA THR A 55 28.80 -16.44 31.90
C THR A 55 27.99 -15.69 30.84
N ARG A 56 27.25 -16.45 30.02
CA ARG A 56 26.32 -15.88 29.02
C ARG A 56 25.10 -15.35 29.73
N ARG A 57 24.89 -14.03 29.65
CA ARG A 57 23.72 -13.39 30.24
C ARG A 57 22.65 -13.16 29.17
N TRP A 58 21.48 -13.76 29.33
CA TRP A 58 20.33 -13.49 28.47
C TRP A 58 19.95 -12.01 28.54
N HIS A 59 19.75 -11.40 27.38
CA HIS A 59 19.46 -9.97 27.25
C HIS A 59 18.02 -9.73 26.78
N ARG A 60 17.61 -10.35 25.68
CA ARG A 60 16.26 -10.22 25.11
C ARG A 60 15.96 -11.33 24.10
N SER A 61 14.69 -11.50 23.74
CA SER A 61 14.23 -12.38 22.67
C SER A 61 13.38 -11.61 21.65
N LEU A 62 13.40 -12.03 20.40
CA LEU A 62 12.56 -11.51 19.31
C LEU A 62 11.84 -12.65 18.58
N SER A 63 10.68 -12.36 17.98
CA SER A 63 10.12 -13.24 16.96
C SER A 63 11.04 -13.28 15.72
N LEU A 64 10.91 -14.30 14.89
CA LEU A 64 11.68 -14.37 13.65
C LEU A 64 11.35 -13.20 12.69
N SER A 65 10.08 -12.77 12.66
CA SER A 65 9.62 -11.60 11.90
C SER A 65 10.24 -10.29 12.40
N ASP A 66 10.29 -10.07 13.72
CA ASP A 66 10.97 -8.89 14.30
C ASP A 66 12.47 -8.92 14.06
N ALA A 67 13.08 -10.11 14.04
CA ALA A 67 14.49 -10.26 13.70
C ALA A 67 14.78 -9.88 12.25
N VAL A 68 13.88 -10.18 11.30
CA VAL A 68 13.95 -9.70 9.91
C VAL A 68 13.91 -8.17 9.88
N LEU A 69 12.97 -7.53 10.58
CA LEU A 69 12.86 -6.07 10.61
C LEU A 69 14.08 -5.42 11.26
N GLN A 70 14.58 -5.97 12.36
CA GLN A 70 15.79 -5.49 12.99
C GLN A 70 17.01 -5.59 12.06
N TYR A 71 17.18 -6.73 11.39
CA TYR A 71 18.29 -6.93 10.46
C TYR A 71 18.13 -6.06 9.22
N TYR A 72 16.92 -5.87 8.70
CA TYR A 72 16.63 -4.96 7.59
C TYR A 72 17.07 -3.53 7.91
N ARG A 73 16.75 -3.05 9.12
CA ARG A 73 17.09 -1.70 9.57
C ARG A 73 18.60 -1.51 9.71
N HIS A 74 19.28 -2.43 10.39
CA HIS A 74 20.69 -2.26 10.79
C HIS A 74 21.69 -2.89 9.84
N GLN A 75 21.24 -3.77 8.95
CA GLN A 75 22.04 -4.62 8.05
C GLN A 75 23.08 -5.51 8.76
N ARG A 76 22.93 -5.67 10.08
CA ARG A 76 23.79 -6.47 10.96
C ARG A 76 23.08 -6.79 12.26
N TRP A 77 23.58 -7.80 12.94
CA TRP A 77 23.22 -8.09 14.33
C TRP A 77 23.84 -7.06 15.31
N PRO A 78 23.25 -6.88 16.51
CA PRO A 78 23.81 -6.01 17.55
C PRO A 78 25.26 -6.38 17.88
N SER A 79 26.12 -5.38 17.96
CA SER A 79 27.52 -5.58 18.36
C SER A 79 27.62 -5.93 19.84
N GLY A 80 28.59 -6.79 20.20
CA GLY A 80 28.81 -7.21 21.59
C GLY A 80 27.78 -8.19 22.14
N GLN A 81 26.90 -8.72 21.28
CA GLN A 81 25.92 -9.76 21.61
C GLN A 81 26.13 -10.98 20.71
N VAL A 82 25.82 -12.15 21.24
CA VAL A 82 25.67 -13.39 20.47
C VAL A 82 24.18 -13.67 20.35
N HIS A 83 23.73 -14.12 19.19
CA HIS A 83 22.34 -14.51 18.97
C HIS A 83 22.23 -16.01 18.68
N GLU A 84 21.15 -16.61 19.17
CA GLU A 84 20.81 -18.01 18.93
C GLU A 84 19.30 -18.15 18.66
N PHE A 85 18.97 -18.96 17.67
CA PHE A 85 17.62 -19.30 17.29
C PHE A 85 17.09 -20.47 18.12
N SER A 86 15.81 -20.45 18.44
CA SER A 86 15.15 -21.54 19.17
C SER A 86 13.72 -21.72 18.70
N HIS A 87 13.24 -22.96 18.71
CA HIS A 87 11.85 -23.28 18.40
C HIS A 87 11.32 -24.34 19.39
N PRO A 88 10.12 -24.18 19.99
CA PRO A 88 9.62 -25.06 21.05
C PRO A 88 9.52 -26.55 20.66
N LYS A 89 9.31 -26.85 19.38
CA LYS A 89 9.17 -28.23 18.86
C LYS A 89 10.42 -28.77 18.15
N ARG A 90 11.55 -28.06 18.18
CA ARG A 90 12.78 -28.51 17.49
C ARG A 90 14.00 -28.23 18.35
N ALA A 91 14.78 -29.27 18.61
CA ALA A 91 16.05 -29.12 19.31
C ALA A 91 17.03 -28.34 18.45
N SER A 92 17.70 -27.35 19.04
CA SER A 92 18.63 -26.46 18.32
C SER A 92 19.89 -27.22 17.88
N ALA A 93 19.95 -27.60 16.60
CA ALA A 93 21.17 -28.10 15.94
C ALA A 93 21.93 -26.95 15.24
N SER A 94 23.24 -27.09 15.05
CA SER A 94 24.07 -26.07 14.37
C SER A 94 23.61 -25.77 12.93
N VAL A 95 23.18 -26.80 12.19
CA VAL A 95 22.63 -26.66 10.85
C VAL A 95 21.31 -25.86 10.85
N ASP A 96 20.49 -26.02 11.89
CA ASP A 96 19.23 -25.30 12.03
C ASP A 96 19.48 -23.80 12.25
N GLN A 97 20.47 -23.47 13.09
CA GLN A 97 20.92 -22.08 13.29
C GLN A 97 21.28 -21.42 11.97
N GLN A 98 22.04 -22.12 11.11
CA GLN A 98 22.44 -21.61 9.82
C GLN A 98 21.25 -21.40 8.87
N HIS A 99 20.29 -22.31 8.85
CA HIS A 99 19.09 -22.15 8.03
C HIS A 99 18.25 -20.94 8.44
N TRP A 100 18.02 -20.75 9.75
CA TRP A 100 17.30 -19.57 10.24
C TRP A 100 18.07 -18.28 9.98
N GLU A 101 19.39 -18.26 10.20
CA GLU A 101 20.25 -17.11 9.89
C GLU A 101 20.17 -16.73 8.40
N THR A 102 20.27 -17.71 7.50
CA THR A 102 20.13 -17.49 6.06
C THR A 102 18.75 -16.95 5.70
N ALA A 103 17.67 -17.48 6.28
CA ALA A 103 16.32 -16.98 6.03
C ALA A 103 16.14 -15.52 6.47
N VAL A 104 16.63 -15.14 7.65
CA VAL A 104 16.57 -13.75 8.12
C VAL A 104 17.32 -12.81 7.18
N ARG A 105 18.54 -13.19 6.78
CA ARG A 105 19.36 -12.38 5.85
C ARG A 105 18.73 -12.26 4.46
N THR A 106 18.18 -13.34 3.93
CA THR A 106 17.51 -13.33 2.63
C THR A 106 16.24 -12.48 2.68
N ALA A 107 15.38 -12.70 3.68
CA ALA A 107 14.14 -11.96 3.84
C ALA A 107 14.39 -10.46 4.03
N SER A 108 15.37 -10.08 4.85
CA SER A 108 15.75 -8.67 5.04
C SER A 108 16.38 -8.06 3.79
N GLY A 109 17.28 -8.77 3.10
CA GLY A 109 17.91 -8.29 1.87
C GLY A 109 16.94 -8.13 0.69
N GLN A 110 15.83 -8.87 0.69
CA GLN A 110 14.81 -8.88 -0.37
C GLN A 110 13.44 -8.44 0.14
N LEU A 111 13.38 -7.66 1.22
CA LEU A 111 12.13 -7.40 1.93
C LEU A 111 11.06 -6.76 1.05
N ILE A 112 11.40 -5.69 0.33
CA ILE A 112 10.47 -4.96 -0.55
C ILE A 112 9.88 -5.89 -1.65
N PRO A 113 10.70 -6.54 -2.51
CA PRO A 113 10.15 -7.39 -3.56
C PRO A 113 9.35 -8.60 -3.02
N LEU A 114 9.73 -9.14 -1.85
CA LEU A 114 8.97 -10.22 -1.21
C LEU A 114 7.59 -9.73 -0.73
N LEU A 115 7.51 -8.57 -0.08
CA LEU A 115 6.25 -7.97 0.34
C LEU A 115 5.35 -7.64 -0.86
N PHE A 116 5.92 -7.08 -1.93
CA PHE A 116 5.18 -6.81 -3.17
C PHE A 116 4.58 -8.06 -3.77
N ARG A 117 5.36 -9.16 -3.82
CA ARG A 117 4.84 -10.45 -4.29
C ARG A 117 3.69 -10.95 -3.42
N ARG A 118 3.77 -10.80 -2.09
CA ARG A 118 2.69 -11.21 -1.20
C ARG A 118 1.43 -10.38 -1.39
N MET A 119 1.56 -9.06 -1.57
CA MET A 119 0.43 -8.18 -1.86
C MET A 119 -0.19 -8.50 -3.23
N GLU A 120 0.62 -8.84 -4.24
CA GLU A 120 0.11 -9.27 -5.53
C GLU A 120 -0.74 -10.55 -5.41
N LEU A 121 -0.25 -11.55 -4.67
CA LEU A 121 -1.00 -12.78 -4.41
C LEU A 121 -2.30 -12.51 -3.65
N TYR A 122 -2.30 -11.54 -2.73
CA TYR A 122 -3.51 -11.12 -2.02
C TYR A 122 -4.57 -10.56 -2.99
N TRP A 123 -4.16 -9.67 -3.91
CA TRP A 123 -5.06 -9.07 -4.89
C TRP A 123 -5.55 -10.06 -5.97
N GLU A 124 -4.74 -11.08 -6.30
CA GLU A 124 -5.11 -12.15 -7.24
C GLU A 124 -5.95 -13.27 -6.61
N ALA A 125 -5.93 -13.41 -5.29
CA ALA A 125 -6.74 -14.42 -4.62
C ALA A 125 -8.24 -14.15 -4.78
N SER A 126 -9.00 -15.24 -4.97
CA SER A 126 -10.45 -15.19 -5.15
C SER A 126 -11.18 -14.67 -3.92
N THR A 127 -12.23 -13.89 -4.16
CA THR A 127 -13.22 -13.53 -3.13
C THR A 127 -14.18 -14.69 -2.87
N THR A 128 -14.78 -14.72 -1.68
CA THR A 128 -15.73 -15.79 -1.29
C THR A 128 -17.06 -15.74 -2.07
N GLY A 129 -17.38 -14.61 -2.69
CA GLY A 129 -18.67 -14.38 -3.35
C GLY A 129 -18.80 -15.02 -4.74
N ASP A 130 -18.08 -14.47 -5.72
CA ASP A 130 -18.22 -14.83 -7.14
C ASP A 130 -17.00 -15.55 -7.72
N GLY A 131 -16.00 -15.84 -6.88
CA GLY A 131 -14.76 -16.50 -7.27
C GLY A 131 -13.80 -15.63 -8.08
N ALA A 132 -14.17 -14.39 -8.42
CA ALA A 132 -13.26 -13.46 -9.08
C ALA A 132 -12.13 -13.04 -8.14
N SER A 133 -10.99 -12.65 -8.69
CA SER A 133 -9.90 -12.08 -7.89
C SER A 133 -10.37 -10.80 -7.18
N ARG A 134 -9.78 -10.49 -6.02
CA ARG A 134 -10.04 -9.23 -5.31
C ARG A 134 -9.83 -8.02 -6.22
N ARG A 135 -8.79 -8.05 -7.05
CA ARG A 135 -8.51 -7.01 -8.06
C ARG A 135 -9.71 -6.75 -8.97
N VAL A 136 -10.30 -7.80 -9.53
CA VAL A 136 -11.49 -7.69 -10.40
C VAL A 136 -12.70 -7.22 -9.60
N PHE A 137 -12.88 -7.76 -8.39
CA PHE A 137 -13.98 -7.38 -7.51
C PHE A 137 -13.98 -5.88 -7.20
N PHE A 138 -12.84 -5.30 -6.79
CA PHE A 138 -12.74 -3.88 -6.46
C PHE A 138 -12.87 -2.98 -7.69
N SER A 139 -12.26 -3.36 -8.82
CA SER A 139 -12.44 -2.63 -10.09
C SER A 139 -13.92 -2.53 -10.47
N ARG A 140 -14.66 -3.64 -10.33
CA ARG A 140 -16.11 -3.65 -10.56
C ARG A 140 -16.87 -2.82 -9.52
N ALA A 141 -16.48 -2.87 -8.25
CA ALA A 141 -17.16 -2.12 -7.20
C ALA A 141 -17.07 -0.60 -7.43
N ILE A 142 -15.88 -0.09 -7.79
CA ILE A 142 -15.69 1.33 -8.15
C ILE A 142 -16.56 1.70 -9.36
N ARG A 143 -16.62 0.82 -10.37
CA ARG A 143 -17.51 1.02 -11.53
C ARG A 143 -18.98 1.11 -11.14
N GLU A 144 -19.48 0.21 -10.30
CA GLU A 144 -20.89 0.24 -9.90
C GLU A 144 -21.20 1.45 -9.00
N GLN A 145 -20.24 1.90 -8.18
CA GLN A 145 -20.38 3.13 -7.39
C GLN A 145 -20.50 4.36 -8.29
N ALA A 146 -19.61 4.50 -9.29
CA ALA A 146 -19.71 5.58 -10.28
C ALA A 146 -21.03 5.51 -11.06
N ARG A 147 -21.46 4.31 -11.45
CA ARG A 147 -22.75 4.10 -12.14
C ARG A 147 -23.95 4.54 -11.29
N ALA A 148 -23.96 4.16 -10.02
CA ALA A 148 -25.04 4.52 -9.10
C ALA A 148 -25.12 6.04 -8.91
N ASP A 149 -23.97 6.70 -8.70
CA ASP A 149 -23.90 8.15 -8.55
C ASP A 149 -24.40 8.90 -9.78
N ILE A 150 -23.95 8.50 -10.97
CA ILE A 150 -24.40 9.10 -12.24
C ILE A 150 -25.91 8.89 -12.41
N LEU A 151 -26.45 7.72 -12.07
CA LEU A 151 -27.89 7.43 -12.18
C LEU A 151 -28.71 8.33 -11.24
N LEU A 152 -28.28 8.47 -9.98
CA LEU A 152 -28.93 9.32 -8.99
C LEU A 152 -28.94 10.79 -9.44
N LYS A 153 -27.81 11.29 -9.97
CA LYS A 153 -27.71 12.67 -10.51
C LYS A 153 -28.55 12.87 -11.76
N ARG A 154 -28.75 11.83 -12.58
CA ARG A 154 -29.68 11.86 -13.71
C ARG A 154 -31.13 11.94 -13.27
N GLU A 155 -31.53 11.13 -12.28
CA GLU A 155 -32.88 11.16 -11.70
C GLU A 155 -33.17 12.50 -11.03
N ALA A 156 -32.18 13.09 -10.36
CA ALA A 156 -32.26 14.42 -9.76
C ALA A 156 -32.24 15.58 -10.78
N GLN A 157 -32.20 15.29 -12.09
CA GLN A 157 -32.15 16.28 -13.17
C GLN A 157 -30.92 17.21 -13.15
N ILE A 158 -29.86 16.82 -12.43
CA ILE A 158 -28.57 17.52 -12.41
C ILE A 158 -27.82 17.26 -13.74
N ILE A 159 -27.92 16.03 -14.25
CA ILE A 159 -27.31 15.62 -15.51
C ILE A 159 -28.40 15.54 -16.59
N PRO A 160 -28.34 16.35 -17.66
CA PRO A 160 -29.27 16.28 -18.78
C PRO A 160 -29.05 15.03 -19.64
N PRO A 161 -30.01 14.64 -20.51
CA PRO A 161 -29.99 13.37 -21.24
C PRO A 161 -28.75 13.16 -22.13
N ASP A 162 -28.25 14.20 -22.77
CA ASP A 162 -27.09 14.20 -23.65
C ASP A 162 -25.78 13.99 -22.88
N GLN A 163 -25.63 14.65 -21.73
CA GLN A 163 -24.51 14.45 -20.81
C GLN A 163 -24.51 13.03 -20.21
N TRP A 164 -25.69 12.53 -19.85
CA TRP A 164 -25.85 11.15 -19.37
C TRP A 164 -25.35 10.14 -20.40
N GLN A 165 -25.69 10.31 -21.67
CA GLN A 165 -25.33 9.37 -22.72
C GLN A 165 -23.80 9.26 -22.91
N ALA A 166 -23.09 10.39 -22.76
CA ALA A 166 -21.64 10.43 -22.80
C ALA A 166 -21.00 9.78 -21.57
N LEU A 167 -21.50 10.07 -20.37
CA LEU A 167 -21.00 9.49 -19.11
C LEU A 167 -21.26 7.99 -19.02
N HIS A 168 -22.44 7.55 -19.47
CA HIS A 168 -22.80 6.13 -19.50
C HIS A 168 -21.88 5.31 -20.42
N ALA A 169 -21.29 5.95 -21.44
CA ALA A 169 -20.32 5.32 -22.33
C ALA A 169 -18.96 4.97 -21.68
N MET A 170 -18.69 5.50 -20.47
CA MET A 170 -17.55 5.10 -19.66
C MET A 170 -17.79 3.78 -18.91
N ILE A 171 -19.05 3.47 -18.62
CA ILE A 171 -19.44 2.32 -17.77
C ILE A 171 -19.80 1.10 -18.62
N GLN A 172 -20.46 1.33 -19.74
CA GLN A 172 -20.91 0.27 -20.65
C GLN A 172 -20.43 0.52 -22.06
N THR A 173 -20.17 -0.57 -22.79
CA THR A 173 -19.93 -0.51 -24.23
C THR A 173 -21.17 0.01 -24.93
N VAL A 174 -21.07 1.17 -25.56
CA VAL A 174 -22.14 1.77 -26.37
C VAL A 174 -21.74 1.75 -27.83
N ALA A 175 -22.74 1.82 -28.72
CA ALA A 175 -22.55 1.82 -30.17
C ALA A 175 -21.51 2.88 -30.61
N GLU A 176 -20.74 2.55 -31.66
CA GLU A 176 -19.59 3.35 -32.14
C GLU A 176 -19.94 4.79 -32.54
N ALA A 177 -21.21 5.10 -32.79
CA ALA A 177 -21.68 6.42 -33.21
C ALA A 177 -21.65 7.50 -32.10
N ILE A 178 -21.35 7.16 -30.85
CA ILE A 178 -21.31 8.11 -29.73
C ILE A 178 -19.88 8.61 -29.52
N ARG A 179 -19.71 9.94 -29.53
CA ARG A 179 -18.44 10.57 -29.15
C ARG A 179 -18.16 10.25 -27.68
N ARG A 180 -17.03 9.59 -27.42
CA ARG A 180 -16.62 9.22 -26.07
C ARG A 180 -16.00 10.43 -25.37
N PRO A 181 -16.22 10.58 -24.05
CA PRO A 181 -15.48 11.56 -23.27
C PRO A 181 -13.99 11.22 -23.25
N THR A 182 -13.16 12.26 -23.19
CA THR A 182 -11.76 12.09 -22.83
C THR A 182 -11.68 11.92 -21.32
N LEU A 183 -10.96 10.88 -20.88
CA LEU A 183 -10.76 10.54 -19.48
C LEU A 183 -9.30 10.76 -19.15
N GLU A 184 -9.03 11.47 -18.07
CA GLU A 184 -7.68 11.77 -17.64
C GLU A 184 -7.52 11.51 -16.14
N THR A 185 -6.30 11.16 -15.73
CA THR A 185 -5.93 11.20 -14.31
C THR A 185 -6.03 12.63 -13.77
N VAL A 186 -6.04 12.77 -12.44
CA VAL A 186 -6.00 14.10 -11.80
C VAL A 186 -4.62 14.31 -11.20
N ARG A 187 -3.84 15.25 -11.76
CA ARG A 187 -2.49 15.59 -11.28
C ARG A 187 -2.41 17.03 -10.80
N LEU A 188 -1.71 17.21 -9.67
CA LEU A 188 -1.37 18.50 -9.09
C LEU A 188 0.14 18.66 -9.01
N TRP A 189 0.67 19.82 -9.40
CA TRP A 189 2.12 20.03 -9.44
C TRP A 189 2.53 21.50 -9.48
N GLU A 190 3.64 21.84 -8.84
CA GLU A 190 4.36 23.11 -9.09
C GLU A 190 5.55 22.92 -10.04
N HIS A 191 6.17 21.73 -9.96
CA HIS A 191 7.14 21.26 -10.93
C HIS A 191 6.63 19.95 -11.53
N GLU A 192 6.34 19.93 -12.83
CA GLU A 192 5.61 18.84 -13.48
C GLU A 192 6.26 17.46 -13.28
N ALA A 193 7.60 17.38 -13.24
CA ALA A 193 8.30 16.11 -12.98
C ALA A 193 8.02 15.51 -11.58
N ASN A 194 7.52 16.32 -10.65
CA ASN A 194 7.25 15.95 -9.26
C ASN A 194 5.76 15.98 -8.92
N TYR A 195 4.89 15.76 -9.91
CA TYR A 195 3.45 15.76 -9.70
C TYR A 195 3.01 14.78 -8.61
N VAL A 196 1.89 15.10 -7.98
CA VAL A 196 1.10 14.15 -7.19
C VAL A 196 -0.16 13.80 -7.97
N GLU A 197 -0.56 12.54 -7.93
CA GLU A 197 -1.74 12.05 -8.66
C GLU A 197 -2.79 11.54 -7.69
N LEU A 198 -4.02 12.08 -7.78
CA LEU A 198 -5.15 11.66 -6.95
C LEU A 198 -5.67 10.30 -7.45
N ALA A 199 -5.37 9.24 -6.69
CA ALA A 199 -5.80 7.89 -7.04
C ALA A 199 -7.32 7.75 -6.95
N GLY A 200 -7.89 6.93 -7.83
CA GLY A 200 -9.34 6.70 -7.89
C GLY A 200 -10.15 7.88 -8.46
N SER A 201 -9.50 8.96 -8.90
CA SER A 201 -10.16 10.17 -9.40
C SER A 201 -10.00 10.35 -10.91
N LEU A 202 -10.94 11.07 -11.54
CA LEU A 202 -10.93 11.34 -12.98
C LEU A 202 -11.28 12.79 -13.31
N MET A 203 -10.56 13.35 -14.27
CA MET A 203 -11.05 14.48 -15.06
C MET A 203 -11.70 13.93 -16.33
N ILE A 204 -12.89 14.43 -16.65
CA ILE A 204 -13.71 13.92 -17.74
C ILE A 204 -14.11 15.12 -18.60
N SER A 205 -13.82 15.08 -19.91
CA SER A 205 -14.17 16.17 -20.82
C SER A 205 -14.99 15.70 -22.01
N HIS A 206 -16.20 16.27 -22.16
CA HIS A 206 -17.15 16.04 -23.26
C HIS A 206 -18.32 17.05 -23.23
N PRO A 207 -18.51 17.85 -24.29
CA PRO A 207 -18.65 19.32 -24.28
C PRO A 207 -18.62 20.09 -22.95
N SER A 208 -19.19 19.55 -21.89
CA SER A 208 -19.01 19.95 -20.49
C SER A 208 -17.82 19.21 -19.86
N ALA A 209 -17.48 19.57 -18.62
CA ALA A 209 -16.44 18.91 -17.87
C ALA A 209 -16.99 18.29 -16.57
N TYR A 210 -16.33 17.25 -16.08
CA TYR A 210 -16.71 16.59 -14.85
C TYR A 210 -15.48 16.19 -14.06
N LEU A 211 -15.57 16.32 -12.74
CA LEU A 211 -14.59 15.81 -11.80
C LEU A 211 -15.22 14.65 -11.04
N TYR A 212 -14.64 13.46 -11.13
CA TYR A 212 -15.01 12.34 -10.29
C TYR A 212 -13.97 12.16 -9.19
N THR A 213 -14.41 12.14 -7.93
CA THR A 213 -13.61 11.67 -6.79
C THR A 213 -14.37 10.54 -6.07
N PRO A 214 -13.69 9.58 -5.44
CA PRO A 214 -14.35 8.49 -4.71
C PRO A 214 -15.34 8.98 -3.64
N THR A 215 -14.97 10.06 -2.94
CA THR A 215 -15.71 10.61 -1.79
C THR A 215 -16.90 11.49 -2.18
N GLN A 216 -16.82 12.24 -3.30
CA GLN A 216 -17.88 13.17 -3.73
C GLN A 216 -18.64 12.70 -4.97
N GLY A 217 -18.21 11.61 -5.59
CA GLY A 217 -18.72 11.16 -6.88
C GLY A 217 -18.49 12.21 -7.97
N LEU A 218 -19.39 12.23 -8.95
CA LEU A 218 -19.30 13.07 -10.14
C LEU A 218 -19.77 14.52 -9.90
N GLN A 219 -18.88 15.49 -9.99
CA GLN A 219 -19.21 16.91 -10.00
C GLN A 219 -19.35 17.39 -11.45
N VAL A 220 -20.46 18.06 -11.76
CA VAL A 220 -20.72 18.65 -13.08
C VAL A 220 -20.18 20.08 -13.11
N LEU A 221 -19.38 20.39 -14.11
CA LEU A 221 -18.65 21.65 -14.24
C LEU A 221 -18.90 22.25 -15.63
N GLN A 222 -18.67 23.56 -15.77
CA GLN A 222 -19.00 24.28 -17.00
C GLN A 222 -18.13 23.81 -18.16
N ASP A 223 -16.82 23.82 -17.96
CA ASP A 223 -15.82 23.43 -18.95
C ASP A 223 -14.50 22.99 -18.27
N TYR A 224 -13.50 22.69 -19.08
CA TYR A 224 -12.22 22.19 -18.60
C TYR A 224 -11.44 23.21 -17.77
N GLN A 225 -11.62 24.52 -18.00
CA GLN A 225 -10.98 25.57 -17.20
C GLN A 225 -11.64 25.66 -15.83
N ASP A 226 -12.98 25.62 -15.78
CA ASP A 226 -13.76 25.57 -14.53
C ASP A 226 -13.40 24.33 -13.69
N LEU A 227 -13.15 23.19 -14.34
CA LEU A 227 -12.66 21.99 -13.68
C LEU A 227 -11.30 22.22 -12.99
N LYS A 228 -10.32 22.77 -13.71
CA LYS A 228 -9.00 23.06 -13.13
C LYS A 228 -9.12 24.07 -11.99
N ALA A 229 -9.89 25.14 -12.17
CA ALA A 229 -10.13 26.14 -11.14
C ALA A 229 -10.79 25.53 -9.90
N THR A 230 -11.72 24.58 -10.07
CA THR A 230 -12.35 23.86 -8.96
C THR A 230 -11.34 23.03 -8.17
N LEU A 231 -10.42 22.32 -8.83
CA LEU A 231 -9.37 21.56 -8.14
C LEU A 231 -8.40 22.47 -7.36
N ILE A 232 -8.03 23.62 -7.91
CA ILE A 232 -7.20 24.62 -7.20
C ILE A 232 -7.93 25.22 -6.00
N SER A 233 -9.23 25.51 -6.16
CA SER A 233 -10.08 25.98 -5.07
C SER A 233 -10.18 24.95 -3.95
N LYS A 234 -10.38 23.67 -4.29
CA LYS A 234 -10.41 22.56 -3.32
C LYS A 234 -9.07 22.39 -2.59
N PHE A 235 -7.95 22.51 -3.31
CA PHE A 235 -6.62 22.50 -2.72
C PHE A 235 -6.45 23.61 -1.67
N SER A 236 -6.93 24.81 -1.96
CA SER A 236 -6.76 25.99 -1.09
C SER A 236 -7.79 26.07 0.05
N ALA A 237 -8.87 25.29 -0.02
CA ALA A 237 -9.99 25.38 0.90
C ALA A 237 -9.77 24.52 2.16
N THR A 238 -9.86 25.16 3.33
CA THR A 238 -9.73 24.48 4.63
C THR A 238 -10.73 23.32 4.73
N GLY A 239 -10.22 22.12 5.06
CA GLY A 239 -10.99 20.88 5.17
C GLY A 239 -11.32 20.18 3.85
N HIS A 240 -11.19 20.83 2.69
CA HIS A 240 -11.26 20.17 1.38
C HIS A 240 -9.89 19.64 0.95
N GLU A 241 -8.82 20.20 1.50
CA GLU A 241 -7.48 19.64 1.40
C GLU A 241 -7.45 18.18 1.89
N ASP A 242 -8.15 17.85 2.98
CA ASP A 242 -8.19 16.50 3.56
C ASP A 242 -8.77 15.45 2.59
N GLU A 243 -9.72 15.86 1.73
CA GLU A 243 -10.27 15.02 0.67
C GLU A 243 -9.18 14.65 -0.33
N LEU A 244 -8.51 15.65 -0.92
CA LEU A 244 -7.47 15.43 -1.91
C LEU A 244 -6.27 14.69 -1.31
N TYR A 245 -5.90 15.06 -0.08
CA TYR A 245 -4.84 14.44 0.70
C TYR A 245 -5.07 12.94 0.94
N GLY A 246 -6.33 12.54 1.20
CA GLY A 246 -6.73 11.15 1.35
C GLY A 246 -6.44 10.29 0.10
N LEU A 247 -6.46 10.90 -1.08
CA LEU A 247 -6.29 10.24 -2.38
C LEU A 247 -4.82 10.09 -2.81
N LEU A 248 -3.88 10.58 -1.99
CA LEU A 248 -2.45 10.56 -2.25
C LEU A 248 -1.73 9.45 -1.49
N GLY A 249 -0.62 8.98 -2.06
CA GLY A 249 0.35 8.15 -1.34
C GLY A 249 1.04 8.92 -0.20
N LEU A 250 1.63 8.20 0.74
CA LEU A 250 2.27 8.77 1.94
C LEU A 250 3.41 9.73 1.61
N GLU A 251 4.21 9.44 0.59
CA GLU A 251 5.26 10.34 0.14
C GLU A 251 4.70 11.58 -0.57
N GLU A 252 3.70 11.38 -1.44
CA GLU A 252 3.04 12.47 -2.17
C GLU A 252 2.36 13.46 -1.25
N ARG A 253 1.79 12.99 -0.14
CA ARG A 253 1.22 13.83 0.91
C ARG A 253 2.21 14.85 1.45
N ASN A 254 3.48 14.49 1.61
CA ASN A 254 4.51 15.44 2.05
C ASN A 254 4.80 16.49 0.97
N ARG A 255 4.81 16.09 -0.31
CA ARG A 255 4.99 17.02 -1.44
C ARG A 255 3.82 17.98 -1.57
N PHE A 256 2.61 17.44 -1.43
CA PHE A 256 1.35 18.17 -1.55
C PHE A 256 1.19 19.26 -0.48
N ILE A 257 1.52 18.97 0.79
CA ILE A 257 1.56 19.99 1.86
C ILE A 257 2.54 21.13 1.54
N GLY A 258 3.60 20.83 0.78
CA GLY A 258 4.61 21.80 0.38
C GLY A 258 4.21 22.69 -0.79
N PHE A 259 3.07 22.44 -1.46
CA PHE A 259 2.60 23.30 -2.53
C PHE A 259 1.95 24.58 -1.99
N ASP A 260 2.10 25.67 -2.74
CA ASP A 260 1.44 26.96 -2.52
C ASP A 260 0.46 27.26 -3.67
N GLN A 261 0.94 27.16 -4.92
CA GLN A 261 0.15 27.46 -6.12
C GLN A 261 0.33 26.35 -7.17
N PRO A 262 -0.25 25.16 -6.94
CA PRO A 262 -0.13 24.07 -7.89
C PRO A 262 -0.85 24.37 -9.20
N ASN A 263 -0.42 23.69 -10.25
CA ASN A 263 -1.10 23.57 -11.53
C ASN A 263 -1.87 22.26 -11.58
N VAL A 264 -2.87 22.19 -12.46
CA VAL A 264 -3.65 20.97 -12.72
C VAL A 264 -3.40 20.48 -14.13
N SER A 265 -3.10 19.19 -14.25
CA SER A 265 -3.06 18.45 -15.52
C SER A 265 -3.66 17.06 -15.35
N GLY A 266 -3.79 16.35 -16.48
CA GLY A 266 -4.20 14.96 -16.48
C GLY A 266 -3.45 14.20 -17.57
N GLU A 267 -3.28 12.90 -17.36
CA GLU A 267 -2.82 11.97 -18.40
C GLU A 267 -3.99 11.18 -18.93
N VAL A 268 -4.14 11.13 -20.26
CA VAL A 268 -5.23 10.45 -20.93
C VAL A 268 -5.19 8.96 -20.62
N ILE A 269 -6.33 8.44 -20.14
CA ILE A 269 -6.50 7.03 -19.82
C ILE A 269 -7.18 6.30 -20.98
N HIS A 270 -6.63 5.14 -21.33
CA HIS A 270 -7.18 4.26 -22.35
C HIS A 270 -7.60 2.91 -21.75
N GLY A 271 -8.53 2.22 -22.41
CA GLY A 271 -8.94 0.85 -22.05
C GLY A 271 -10.03 0.78 -20.96
N GLN A 272 -9.94 -0.24 -20.11
CA GLN A 272 -10.91 -0.50 -19.04
C GLN A 272 -10.67 0.45 -17.86
N ILE A 273 -11.29 1.64 -17.92
CA ILE A 273 -11.02 2.77 -17.00
C ILE A 273 -10.99 2.37 -15.52
N PHE A 274 -11.95 1.58 -15.05
CA PHE A 274 -12.05 1.21 -13.63
C PHE A 274 -10.96 0.21 -13.20
N ASN A 275 -10.44 -0.60 -14.13
CA ASN A 275 -9.26 -1.41 -13.85
C ASN A 275 -8.03 -0.52 -13.74
N VAL A 276 -7.89 0.47 -14.64
CA VAL A 276 -6.77 1.44 -14.58
C VAL A 276 -6.80 2.23 -13.27
N LEU A 277 -7.97 2.70 -12.85
CA LEU A 277 -8.14 3.38 -11.56
C LEU A 277 -7.71 2.51 -10.39
N PHE A 278 -8.12 1.24 -10.37
CA PHE A 278 -7.74 0.36 -9.26
C PHE A 278 -6.26 -0.02 -9.29
N GLU A 279 -5.65 -0.19 -10.47
CA GLU A 279 -4.20 -0.39 -10.58
C GLU A 279 -3.39 0.82 -10.11
N ALA A 280 -3.88 2.04 -10.33
CA ALA A 280 -3.27 3.24 -9.76
C ALA A 280 -3.29 3.21 -8.22
N ILE A 281 -4.39 2.74 -7.62
CA ILE A 281 -4.52 2.57 -6.16
C ILE A 281 -3.55 1.50 -5.63
N ILE A 282 -3.46 0.34 -6.29
CA ILE A 282 -2.48 -0.70 -5.94
C ILE A 282 -1.05 -0.15 -6.07
N THR A 283 -0.78 0.68 -7.07
CA THR A 283 0.52 1.34 -7.23
C THR A 283 0.82 2.27 -6.06
N LYS A 284 -0.14 3.08 -5.60
CA LYS A 284 0.03 3.89 -4.36
C LYS A 284 0.30 3.01 -3.15
N GLN A 285 -0.40 1.88 -3.02
CA GLN A 285 -0.20 0.96 -1.90
C GLN A 285 1.23 0.41 -1.88
N ARG A 286 1.80 0.05 -3.04
CA ARG A 286 3.21 -0.38 -3.14
C ARG A 286 4.19 0.73 -2.78
N GLN A 287 3.97 1.95 -3.29
CA GLN A 287 4.79 3.12 -2.95
C GLN A 287 4.74 3.43 -1.45
N ASN A 288 3.57 3.28 -0.82
CA ASN A 288 3.40 3.47 0.62
C ASN A 288 4.19 2.43 1.44
N ILE A 289 4.24 1.18 1.00
CA ILE A 289 5.04 0.13 1.64
C ILE A 289 6.53 0.49 1.59
N GLU A 290 7.03 0.91 0.42
CA GLU A 290 8.42 1.36 0.26
C GLU A 290 8.73 2.54 1.17
N TYR A 291 7.86 3.55 1.17
CA TYR A 291 7.98 4.72 2.03
C TYR A 291 8.01 4.32 3.52
N ALA A 292 7.10 3.46 3.97
CA ALA A 292 7.04 3.01 5.36
C ALA A 292 8.35 2.32 5.79
N LEU A 293 8.89 1.44 4.96
CA LEU A 293 10.15 0.74 5.22
C LEU A 293 11.35 1.69 5.17
N GLN A 294 11.35 2.67 4.27
CA GLN A 294 12.36 3.71 4.23
C GLN A 294 12.36 4.55 5.51
N VAL A 295 11.18 5.03 5.94
CA VAL A 295 11.04 5.78 7.20
C VAL A 295 11.52 4.93 8.38
N PHE A 296 11.09 3.67 8.47
CA PHE A 296 11.54 2.77 9.52
C PHE A 296 13.06 2.63 9.57
N ARG A 297 13.70 2.47 8.40
CA ARG A 297 15.16 2.34 8.30
C ARG A 297 15.91 3.59 8.80
N HIS A 298 15.39 4.80 8.52
CA HIS A 298 16.06 6.06 8.87
C HIS A 298 15.68 6.59 10.26
N SER A 299 14.60 6.10 10.87
CA SER A 299 14.05 6.60 12.14
C SER A 299 14.74 6.05 13.41
N ASP A 300 15.70 5.14 13.26
CA ASP A 300 16.38 4.41 14.35
C ASP A 300 15.42 3.76 15.38
N GLY A 301 14.21 3.38 14.95
CA GLY A 301 13.20 2.75 15.81
C GLY A 301 12.32 3.69 16.61
N SER A 302 12.38 5.00 16.33
CA SER A 302 11.39 5.95 16.87
C SER A 302 9.99 5.77 16.26
N VAL A 303 9.90 5.08 15.11
CA VAL A 303 8.65 4.82 14.40
C VAL A 303 8.18 3.38 14.65
N ASP A 304 6.92 3.24 15.04
CA ASP A 304 6.22 1.97 15.02
C ASP A 304 5.93 1.57 13.57
N ILE A 305 6.70 0.61 13.07
CA ILE A 305 6.58 0.13 11.69
C ILE A 305 5.29 -0.66 11.46
N HIS A 306 4.72 -1.33 12.46
CA HIS A 306 3.47 -2.05 12.27
C HIS A 306 2.32 -1.07 12.02
N ALA A 307 2.20 -0.05 12.87
CA ALA A 307 1.20 1.00 12.69
C ALA A 307 1.39 1.78 11.38
N LEU A 308 2.64 2.10 11.02
CA LEU A 308 2.94 2.79 9.76
C LEU A 308 2.61 1.91 8.54
N PHE A 309 2.85 0.60 8.63
CA PHE A 309 2.52 -0.33 7.55
C PHE A 309 1.02 -0.53 7.38
N ASP A 310 0.25 -0.58 8.48
CA ASP A 310 -1.22 -0.62 8.41
C ASP A 310 -1.76 0.63 7.71
N LYS A 311 -1.20 1.81 8.04
CA LYS A 311 -1.50 3.06 7.33
C LYS A 311 -1.08 3.03 5.86
N ALA A 312 0.02 2.37 5.53
CA ALA A 312 0.50 2.23 4.16
C ALA A 312 -0.45 1.38 3.30
N LEU A 313 -1.10 0.39 3.89
CA LEU A 313 -2.07 -0.47 3.23
C LEU A 313 -3.48 0.14 3.12
N ASP A 314 -3.79 1.16 3.90
CA ASP A 314 -5.11 1.79 3.92
C ASP A 314 -5.40 2.56 2.62
N ILE A 315 -6.34 2.03 1.84
CA ILE A 315 -6.80 2.59 0.57
C ILE A 315 -8.25 3.09 0.62
N ARG A 316 -8.87 3.16 1.81
CA ARG A 316 -10.32 3.43 1.94
C ARG A 316 -10.73 4.73 1.26
N ALA A 317 -10.02 5.82 1.54
CA ALA A 317 -10.29 7.12 0.95
C ALA A 317 -10.17 7.12 -0.60
N MET A 318 -9.37 6.20 -1.17
CA MET A 318 -9.17 6.11 -2.62
C MET A 318 -10.29 5.33 -3.34
N ILE A 319 -11.20 4.68 -2.60
CA ILE A 319 -12.31 3.91 -3.16
C ILE A 319 -13.68 4.32 -2.63
N SER A 320 -13.76 5.09 -1.54
CA SER A 320 -15.00 5.51 -0.88
C SER A 320 -14.82 6.76 -0.03
#